data_AF-A0A9E0IGM7-F1
#
_entry.id   AF-A0A9E0IGM7-F1
#
_cell.length_a   1.000
_cell.length_b   1.000
_cell.length_c   1.000
_cell.angle_alpha   90.00
_cell.angle_beta   90.00
_cell.angle_gamma   90.00
#
_symmetry.space_group_name_H-M   'P 1'
#
loop_
_entity.id
_entity.type
_entity.pdbx_description
1 polymer ?
#
loop_
_entity_poly.entity_id
_entity_poly.type
_entity_poly.pdbx_seq_one_letter_code
_entity_poly.pdbx_strand_id
1 'polypeptide(L)'
;MLQDKFARLAALRGDPVKGLPESAWIANLDDQDRDLLLRAAIHATRTLILPEWDGRRVGDRRPHAALEAAEAWLASKGADAIAAAKEAAKACTEARGETFGNDHRVPEAARACAWGVAAKDNTHIWEAFIAIEGELLARIQLVAEYHRQPEQRRNLLAAIRKVLEPVVDDTPKLPDGPVPYSARGVFVVGQHLTHPTFGALVVTAAAAATIDVQLPDGTSKRLAHRLGAK
;
A
#
# COMPACT_ATOMS: atom_id res chain seq x y z
N MET A 1 13.12 12.77 -10.38
CA MET A 1 12.22 11.60 -10.46
C MET A 1 11.74 11.24 -9.05
N LEU A 2 10.67 10.44 -8.88
CA LEU A 2 10.14 10.07 -7.55
C LEU A 2 11.22 9.41 -6.68
N GLN A 3 12.05 8.56 -7.29
CA GLN A 3 13.19 7.91 -6.65
C GLN A 3 14.19 8.90 -6.02
N ASP A 4 14.50 10.01 -6.71
CA ASP A 4 15.41 11.04 -6.19
C ASP A 4 14.83 11.75 -4.96
N LYS A 5 13.52 12.03 -4.96
CA LYS A 5 12.83 12.65 -3.82
C LYS A 5 12.90 11.77 -2.59
N PHE A 6 12.67 10.46 -2.75
CA PHE A 6 12.81 9.52 -1.66
C PHE A 6 14.26 9.37 -1.19
N ALA A 7 15.24 9.42 -2.10
CA ALA A 7 16.65 9.43 -1.72
C ALA A 7 17.02 10.68 -0.90
N ARG A 8 16.50 11.85 -1.29
CA ARG A 8 16.65 13.09 -0.49
C ARG A 8 16.02 12.96 0.88
N LEU A 9 14.76 12.54 0.96
CA LEU A 9 14.06 12.33 2.25
C LEU A 9 14.82 11.34 3.16
N ALA A 10 15.35 10.26 2.61
CA ALA A 10 16.12 9.28 3.37
C ALA A 10 17.44 9.85 3.92
N ALA A 11 18.06 10.79 3.20
CA ALA A 11 19.32 11.44 3.59
C ALA A 11 19.14 12.59 4.59
N LEU A 12 17.92 13.13 4.76
CA LEU A 12 17.67 14.22 5.69
C LEU A 12 17.84 13.77 7.14
N ARG A 13 18.42 14.66 7.96
CA ARG A 13 18.47 14.51 9.41
C ARG A 13 17.29 15.24 10.03
N GLY A 14 16.34 14.49 10.55
CA GLY A 14 15.21 15.01 11.33
C GLY A 14 15.52 15.15 12.82
N ASP A 15 14.52 15.57 13.57
CA ASP A 15 14.52 15.55 15.03
C ASP A 15 14.46 14.08 15.52
N PRO A 16 15.24 13.70 16.54
CA PRO A 16 15.29 12.31 17.01
C PRO A 16 14.00 11.82 17.68
N VAL A 17 13.09 12.74 18.05
CA VAL A 17 11.79 12.48 18.69
C VAL A 17 10.64 12.78 17.72
N LYS A 18 10.73 13.89 16.99
CA LYS A 18 9.64 14.44 16.17
C LYS A 18 9.72 14.09 14.68
N GLY A 19 10.86 13.56 14.22
CA GLY A 19 11.05 13.21 12.81
C GLY A 19 11.36 14.43 11.92
N LEU A 20 11.07 14.31 10.63
CA LEU A 20 11.20 15.38 9.65
C LEU A 20 10.09 16.41 9.85
N PRO A 21 10.40 17.72 9.74
CA PRO A 21 9.37 18.75 9.78
C PRO A 21 8.46 18.67 8.55
N GLU A 22 7.26 19.21 8.67
CA GLU A 22 6.27 19.29 7.58
C GLU A 22 6.86 19.84 6.27
N SER A 23 7.67 20.91 6.37
CA SER A 23 8.32 21.54 5.22
C SER A 23 9.21 20.59 4.41
N ALA A 24 9.80 19.57 5.04
CA ALA A 24 10.60 18.57 4.34
C ALA A 24 9.73 17.61 3.52
N TRP A 25 8.56 17.24 4.04
CA TRP A 25 7.58 16.43 3.32
C TRP A 25 7.01 17.19 2.13
N ILE A 26 6.56 18.42 2.35
CA ILE A 26 6.04 19.32 1.31
C ILE A 26 7.07 19.49 0.18
N ALA A 27 8.30 19.87 0.52
CA ALA A 27 9.36 20.12 -0.48
C ALA A 27 9.71 18.91 -1.35
N ASN A 28 9.30 17.69 -0.96
CA ASN A 28 9.61 16.48 -1.70
C ASN A 28 8.38 15.79 -2.31
N LEU A 29 7.19 15.94 -1.74
CA LEU A 29 6.01 15.15 -2.12
C LEU A 29 4.76 15.97 -2.46
N ASP A 30 4.77 17.31 -2.31
CA ASP A 30 3.55 18.13 -2.52
C ASP A 30 3.04 18.15 -3.97
N ASP A 31 3.90 17.78 -4.93
CA ASP A 31 3.52 17.63 -6.33
C ASP A 31 2.90 16.26 -6.68
N GLN A 32 2.72 15.38 -5.70
CA GLN A 32 2.04 14.09 -5.88
C GLN A 32 0.52 14.25 -5.80
N ASP A 33 -0.20 13.31 -6.42
CA ASP A 33 -1.66 13.27 -6.32
C ASP A 33 -2.09 13.10 -4.85
N ARG A 34 -3.06 13.91 -4.44
CA ARG A 34 -3.54 13.96 -3.06
C ARG A 34 -4.18 12.66 -2.62
N ASP A 35 -4.93 11.99 -3.49
CA ASP A 35 -5.56 10.71 -3.16
C ASP A 35 -4.49 9.62 -3.00
N LEU A 36 -3.44 9.63 -3.83
CA LEU A 36 -2.29 8.75 -3.67
C LEU A 36 -1.53 9.02 -2.36
N LEU A 37 -1.33 10.29 -2.00
CA LEU A 37 -0.69 10.67 -0.73
C LEU A 37 -1.53 10.21 0.48
N LEU A 38 -2.85 10.38 0.43
CA LEU A 38 -3.74 9.90 1.48
C LEU A 38 -3.73 8.37 1.58
N ARG A 39 -3.77 7.66 0.44
CA ARG A 39 -3.61 6.20 0.40
C ARG A 39 -2.28 5.75 0.98
N ALA A 40 -1.20 6.49 0.71
CA ALA A 40 0.12 6.20 1.24
C ALA A 40 0.16 6.37 2.77
N ALA A 41 -0.45 7.43 3.30
CA ALA A 41 -0.58 7.64 4.75
C ALA A 41 -1.39 6.53 5.43
N ILE A 42 -2.52 6.12 4.84
CA ILE A 42 -3.34 5.01 5.32
C ILE A 42 -2.54 3.70 5.32
N HIS A 43 -1.85 3.41 4.22
CA HIS A 43 -1.02 2.20 4.09
C HIS A 43 0.11 2.16 5.11
N ALA A 44 0.86 3.26 5.26
CA ALA A 44 1.94 3.36 6.23
C ALA A 44 1.43 3.23 7.67
N THR A 45 0.29 3.86 7.99
CA THR A 45 -0.34 3.72 9.32
C THR A 45 -0.68 2.26 9.62
N ARG A 46 -1.39 1.61 8.68
CA ARG A 46 -1.87 0.23 8.83
C ARG A 46 -0.72 -0.79 8.92
N THR A 47 0.37 -0.59 8.19
CA THR A 47 1.45 -1.57 8.12
C THR A 47 2.52 -1.37 9.18
N LEU A 48 2.80 -0.12 9.58
CA LEU A 48 3.94 0.18 10.43
C LEU A 48 3.54 0.35 11.90
N ILE A 49 2.42 1.02 12.18
CA ILE A 49 2.12 1.43 13.55
C ILE A 49 0.85 0.80 14.14
N LEU A 50 -0.15 0.51 13.32
CA LEU A 50 -1.40 -0.11 13.77
C LEU A 50 -1.25 -1.50 14.41
N PRO A 51 -0.35 -2.41 13.95
CA PRO A 51 -0.22 -3.73 14.56
C PRO A 51 0.17 -3.71 16.03
N GLU A 52 0.91 -2.69 16.47
CA GLU A 52 1.23 -2.52 17.89
C GLU A 52 -0.01 -2.10 18.70
N TRP A 53 -0.83 -1.21 18.14
CA TRP A 53 -2.10 -0.82 18.76
C TRP A 53 -2.99 -2.03 18.98
N ASP A 54 -3.10 -2.90 17.97
CA ASP A 54 -3.83 -4.17 18.07
C ASP A 54 -3.31 -5.06 19.21
N GLY A 55 -1.99 -5.12 19.38
CA GLY A 55 -1.37 -5.89 20.46
C GLY A 55 -1.56 -5.28 21.86
N ARG A 56 -1.56 -3.95 21.98
CA ARG A 56 -1.64 -3.24 23.27
C ARG A 56 -3.05 -2.92 23.72
N ARG A 57 -3.99 -2.72 22.79
CA ARG A 57 -5.36 -2.26 23.00
C ARG A 57 -6.34 -3.19 22.28
N VAL A 58 -6.33 -4.44 22.70
CA VAL A 58 -7.19 -5.49 22.13
C VAL A 58 -8.65 -5.04 22.18
N GLY A 59 -9.30 -5.02 21.01
CA GLY A 59 -10.71 -4.62 20.86
C GLY A 59 -10.95 -3.13 20.62
N ASP A 60 -9.95 -2.26 20.77
CA ASP A 60 -10.08 -0.85 20.43
C ASP A 60 -9.95 -0.62 18.92
N ARG A 61 -11.09 -0.54 18.26
CA ARG A 61 -11.22 -0.43 16.80
C ARG A 61 -11.19 1.02 16.28
N ARG A 62 -11.02 2.04 17.15
CA ARG A 62 -11.17 3.45 16.76
C ARG A 62 -10.19 3.86 15.65
N PRO A 63 -8.89 3.53 15.71
CA PRO A 63 -7.98 3.82 14.60
C PRO A 63 -8.34 3.07 13.31
N HIS A 64 -8.76 1.80 13.39
CA HIS A 64 -9.19 1.05 12.20
C HIS A 64 -10.39 1.70 11.53
N ALA A 65 -11.42 2.06 12.30
CA ALA A 65 -12.62 2.71 11.79
C ALA A 65 -12.30 4.05 11.09
N ALA A 66 -11.34 4.82 11.61
CA ALA A 66 -10.90 6.06 10.97
C ALA A 66 -10.22 5.80 9.61
N LEU A 67 -9.34 4.80 9.53
CA LEU A 67 -8.71 4.44 8.26
C LEU A 67 -9.72 3.86 7.25
N GLU A 68 -10.62 2.98 7.70
CA GLU A 68 -11.68 2.38 6.88
C GLU A 68 -12.63 3.45 6.32
N ALA A 69 -13.02 4.44 7.13
CA ALA A 69 -13.84 5.55 6.68
C ALA A 69 -13.12 6.44 5.65
N ALA A 70 -11.81 6.66 5.82
CA ALA A 70 -11.01 7.38 4.84
C ALA A 70 -10.91 6.64 3.50
N GLU A 71 -10.76 5.32 3.52
CA GLU A 71 -10.79 4.48 2.32
C GLU A 71 -12.16 4.45 1.65
N ALA A 72 -13.24 4.38 2.42
CA ALA A 72 -14.61 4.46 1.90
C ALA A 72 -14.85 5.79 1.17
N TRP A 73 -14.30 6.89 1.68
CA TRP A 73 -14.32 8.16 0.97
C TRP A 73 -13.44 8.14 -0.28
N LEU A 74 -12.23 7.60 -0.22
CA LEU A 74 -11.37 7.45 -1.41
C LEU A 74 -12.04 6.65 -2.54
N ALA A 75 -12.93 5.71 -2.19
CA ALA A 75 -13.69 4.92 -3.15
C ALA A 75 -14.95 5.62 -3.69
N SER A 76 -15.69 6.35 -2.85
CA SER A 76 -17.02 6.89 -3.20
C SER A 76 -17.05 8.40 -3.46
N LYS A 77 -16.15 9.16 -2.82
CA LYS A 77 -16.15 10.63 -2.74
C LYS A 77 -17.47 11.23 -2.25
N GLY A 78 -18.28 10.45 -1.52
CA GLY A 78 -19.61 10.83 -1.06
C GLY A 78 -19.63 11.65 0.23
N ALA A 79 -20.67 12.46 0.40
CA ALA A 79 -20.89 13.27 1.61
C ALA A 79 -21.08 12.41 2.88
N ASP A 80 -21.75 11.26 2.76
CA ASP A 80 -21.93 10.32 3.87
C ASP A 80 -20.60 9.74 4.36
N ALA A 81 -19.68 9.45 3.43
CA ALA A 81 -18.34 8.98 3.76
C ALA A 81 -17.51 10.08 4.47
N ILE A 82 -17.71 11.36 4.11
CA ILE A 82 -17.11 12.49 4.83
C ILE A 82 -17.63 12.56 6.27
N ALA A 83 -18.94 12.41 6.47
CA ALA A 83 -19.54 12.42 7.80
C ALA A 83 -19.00 11.26 8.66
N ALA A 84 -18.94 10.05 8.11
CA ALA A 84 -18.38 8.89 8.77
C ALA A 84 -16.90 9.09 9.15
N ALA A 85 -16.08 9.64 8.24
CA ALA A 85 -14.67 9.93 8.52
C ALA A 85 -14.50 10.97 9.63
N LYS A 86 -15.35 12.01 9.66
CA LYS A 86 -15.35 13.02 10.74
C LYS A 86 -15.69 12.42 12.10
N GLU A 87 -16.70 11.56 12.18
CA GLU A 87 -17.06 10.89 13.43
C GLU A 87 -15.96 9.93 13.90
N ALA A 88 -15.38 9.14 12.99
CA ALA A 88 -14.27 8.25 13.32
C ALA A 88 -13.01 9.03 13.78
N ALA A 89 -12.75 10.20 13.20
CA ALA A 89 -11.68 11.10 13.65
C ALA A 89 -11.92 11.65 15.07
N LYS A 90 -13.17 11.97 15.44
CA LYS A 90 -13.52 12.37 16.82
C LYS A 90 -13.25 11.23 17.80
N ALA A 91 -13.68 10.01 17.47
CA ALA A 91 -13.41 8.83 18.30
C ALA A 91 -11.90 8.60 18.50
N CYS A 92 -11.08 8.83 17.46
CA CYS A 92 -9.62 8.77 17.62
C CYS A 92 -9.06 9.88 18.51
N THR A 93 -9.69 11.06 18.55
CA THR A 93 -9.31 12.15 19.46
C THR A 93 -9.57 11.75 20.92
N GLU A 94 -10.69 11.09 21.19
CA GLU A 94 -11.01 10.53 22.51
C GLU A 94 -10.03 9.42 22.90
N ALA A 95 -9.75 8.49 21.97
CA ALA A 95 -8.78 7.42 22.17
C ALA A 95 -7.40 7.93 22.59
N ARG A 96 -6.94 9.02 21.95
CA ARG A 96 -5.69 9.71 22.30
C ARG A 96 -5.69 10.23 23.75
N GLY A 97 -6.82 10.71 24.25
CA GLY A 97 -6.96 11.22 25.61
C GLY A 97 -7.01 10.13 26.68
N GLU A 98 -7.48 8.93 26.32
CA GLU A 98 -7.60 7.77 27.22
C GLU A 98 -6.34 6.90 27.29
N THR A 99 -5.46 7.02 26.30
CA THR A 99 -4.17 6.32 26.30
C THR A 99 -3.21 6.99 27.28
N PHE A 100 -2.52 6.19 28.10
CA PHE A 100 -1.56 6.62 29.13
C PHE A 100 -0.53 7.63 28.60
N GLY A 101 -0.86 8.93 28.65
CA GLY A 101 -0.03 10.03 28.14
C GLY A 101 -0.37 10.44 26.70
N ASN A 102 -0.24 11.74 26.42
CA ASN A 102 -0.49 12.38 25.11
C ASN A 102 0.40 11.88 23.94
N ASP A 103 1.19 10.83 24.15
CA ASP A 103 2.33 10.48 23.30
C ASP A 103 2.08 9.30 22.37
N HIS A 104 0.94 8.60 22.46
CA HIS A 104 0.63 7.54 21.49
C HIS A 104 0.07 8.15 20.21
N ARG A 105 0.84 8.04 19.13
CA ARG A 105 0.60 8.73 17.86
C ARG A 105 -0.20 7.87 16.88
N VAL A 106 -0.58 6.63 17.24
CA VAL A 106 -1.42 5.75 16.39
C VAL A 106 -2.81 6.35 16.16
N PRO A 107 -3.59 6.75 17.20
CA PRO A 107 -4.86 7.41 16.97
C PRO A 107 -4.70 8.77 16.29
N GLU A 108 -3.57 9.47 16.50
CA GLU A 108 -3.28 10.75 15.86
C GLU A 108 -3.08 10.60 14.35
N ALA A 109 -2.28 9.62 13.90
CA ALA A 109 -2.09 9.33 12.49
C ALA A 109 -3.40 8.91 11.81
N ALA A 110 -4.17 8.01 12.44
CA ALA A 110 -5.45 7.56 11.91
C ALA A 110 -6.48 8.70 11.84
N ARG A 111 -6.55 9.54 12.87
CA ARG A 111 -7.37 10.75 12.88
C ARG A 111 -7.00 11.70 11.76
N ALA A 112 -5.71 11.96 11.56
CA ALA A 112 -5.22 12.86 10.54
C ALA A 112 -5.57 12.34 9.13
N CYS A 113 -5.46 11.03 8.88
CA CYS A 113 -5.97 10.43 7.63
C CYS A 113 -7.48 10.68 7.44
N ALA A 114 -8.28 10.46 8.48
CA ALA A 114 -9.73 10.65 8.41
C ALA A 114 -10.15 12.12 8.25
N TRP A 115 -9.46 13.08 8.86
CA TRP A 115 -9.70 14.50 8.61
C TRP A 115 -9.21 14.97 7.24
N GLY A 116 -8.14 14.34 6.73
CA GLY A 116 -7.66 14.55 5.36
C GLY A 116 -8.76 14.35 4.31
N VAL A 117 -9.75 13.50 4.54
CA VAL A 117 -10.90 13.34 3.63
C VAL A 117 -11.63 14.66 3.31
N ALA A 118 -11.85 15.50 4.32
CA ALA A 118 -12.68 16.71 4.19
C ALA A 118 -11.88 17.99 3.95
N ALA A 119 -10.56 17.92 4.06
CA ALA A 119 -9.67 19.07 3.91
C ALA A 119 -9.49 19.48 2.45
N LYS A 120 -9.23 20.77 2.24
CA LYS A 120 -8.95 21.34 0.91
C LYS A 120 -7.48 21.24 0.52
N ASP A 121 -6.61 21.00 1.50
CA ASP A 121 -5.16 20.94 1.37
C ASP A 121 -4.64 19.58 1.85
N ASN A 122 -3.31 19.46 1.87
CA ASN A 122 -2.59 18.24 2.28
C ASN A 122 -2.16 18.27 3.76
N THR A 123 -2.53 19.31 4.52
CA THR A 123 -2.06 19.56 5.89
C THR A 123 -2.21 18.32 6.79
N HIS A 124 -3.41 17.71 6.81
CA HIS A 124 -3.64 16.52 7.64
C HIS A 124 -2.93 15.26 7.11
N ILE A 125 -2.57 15.20 5.82
CA ILE A 125 -1.76 14.10 5.29
C ILE A 125 -0.32 14.22 5.82
N TRP A 126 0.22 15.44 5.88
CA TRP A 126 1.52 15.69 6.46
C TRP A 126 1.55 15.44 7.97
N GLU A 127 0.51 15.85 8.69
CA GLU A 127 0.32 15.50 10.11
C GLU A 127 0.33 13.97 10.30
N ALA A 128 -0.30 13.22 9.41
CA ALA A 128 -0.27 11.76 9.46
C ALA A 128 1.15 11.20 9.29
N PHE A 129 1.93 11.65 8.29
CA PHE A 129 3.31 11.20 8.12
C PHE A 129 4.21 11.57 9.31
N ILE A 130 4.04 12.77 9.86
CA ILE A 130 4.77 13.20 11.07
C ILE A 130 4.40 12.32 12.27
N ALA A 131 3.11 12.03 12.48
CA ALA A 131 2.67 11.16 13.57
C ALA A 131 3.20 9.73 13.43
N ILE A 132 3.21 9.19 12.19
CA ILE A 132 3.77 7.86 11.92
C ILE A 132 5.27 7.82 12.22
N GLU A 133 6.04 8.79 11.69
CA GLU A 133 7.49 8.85 11.95
C GLU A 133 7.76 9.04 13.45
N GLY A 134 7.01 9.92 14.11
CA GLY A 134 7.11 10.13 15.54
C GLY A 134 6.86 8.87 16.35
N GLU A 135 5.83 8.08 16.03
CA GLU A 135 5.57 6.80 16.73
C GLU A 135 6.75 5.83 16.56
N LEU A 136 7.25 5.68 15.33
CA LEU A 136 8.38 4.79 15.04
C LEU A 136 9.66 5.21 15.76
N LEU A 137 9.91 6.52 15.89
CA LEU A 137 11.05 7.04 16.63
C LEU A 137 10.87 6.87 18.15
N ALA A 138 9.67 7.09 18.69
CA ALA A 138 9.38 6.87 20.10
C ALA A 138 9.64 5.41 20.52
N ARG A 139 9.27 4.44 19.68
CA ARG A 139 9.57 3.01 19.92
C ARG A 139 11.05 2.75 20.09
N ILE A 140 11.89 3.34 19.24
CA ILE A 140 13.34 3.22 19.34
C ILE A 140 13.85 3.80 20.66
N GLN A 141 13.32 4.95 21.07
CA GLN A 141 13.73 5.60 22.32
C GLN A 141 13.41 4.75 23.53
N LEU A 142 12.25 4.08 23.55
CA LEU A 142 11.85 3.18 24.64
C LEU A 142 12.85 2.02 24.85
N VAL A 143 13.51 1.57 23.79
CA VAL A 143 14.54 0.49 23.85
C VAL A 143 15.98 1.01 23.75
N ALA A 144 16.18 2.33 23.76
CA ALA A 144 17.49 2.99 23.63
C ALA A 144 18.29 2.62 22.37
N GLU A 145 17.64 2.16 21.29
CA GLU A 145 18.30 1.72 20.05
C GLU A 145 18.49 2.85 19.02
N TYR A 146 18.97 4.04 19.44
CA TYR A 146 19.01 5.26 18.61
C TYR A 146 19.66 5.09 17.22
N HIS A 147 20.57 4.12 17.07
CA HIS A 147 21.22 3.79 15.80
C HIS A 147 20.24 3.26 14.74
N ARG A 148 19.02 2.84 15.11
CA ARG A 148 17.98 2.32 14.20
C ARG A 148 17.06 3.38 13.62
N GLN A 149 17.20 4.65 14.00
CA GLN A 149 16.37 5.73 13.43
C GLN A 149 16.42 5.78 11.89
N PRO A 150 17.59 5.62 11.22
CA PRO A 150 17.63 5.56 9.76
C PRO A 150 16.93 4.34 9.16
N GLU A 151 16.84 3.23 9.90
CA GLU A 151 16.09 2.04 9.48
C GLU A 151 14.58 2.32 9.47
N GLN A 152 14.04 2.92 10.55
CA GLN A 152 12.62 3.26 10.61
C GLN A 152 12.21 4.28 9.54
N ARG A 153 13.05 5.29 9.28
CA ARG A 153 12.80 6.21 8.16
C ARG A 153 12.77 5.49 6.82
N ARG A 154 13.70 4.56 6.56
CA ARG A 154 13.68 3.75 5.33
C ARG A 154 12.43 2.88 5.24
N ASN A 155 11.96 2.31 6.34
CA ASN A 155 10.72 1.52 6.37
C ASN A 155 9.49 2.38 6.05
N LEU A 156 9.40 3.58 6.63
CA LEU A 156 8.34 4.54 6.32
C LEU A 156 8.35 4.94 4.84
N LEU A 157 9.52 5.34 4.34
CA LEU A 157 9.67 5.73 2.94
C LEU A 157 9.39 4.57 1.99
N ALA A 158 9.74 3.34 2.34
CA ALA A 158 9.39 2.14 1.57
C ALA A 158 7.88 1.89 1.53
N ALA A 159 7.18 2.06 2.66
CA ALA A 159 5.72 1.92 2.71
C ALA A 159 5.01 2.99 1.87
N ILE A 160 5.45 4.25 1.94
CA ILE A 160 4.91 5.35 1.13
C ILE A 160 5.18 5.07 -0.36
N ARG A 161 6.42 4.72 -0.70
CA ARG A 161 6.85 4.44 -2.07
C ARG A 161 5.99 3.35 -2.72
N LYS A 162 5.68 2.28 -1.98
CA LYS A 162 4.85 1.17 -2.48
C LYS A 162 3.49 1.62 -3.02
N VAL A 163 2.95 2.72 -2.52
CA VAL A 163 1.67 3.28 -2.97
C VAL A 163 1.85 4.34 -4.07
N LEU A 164 2.91 5.14 -3.98
CA LEU A 164 3.15 6.23 -4.94
C LEU A 164 3.78 5.75 -6.25
N GLU A 165 4.50 4.63 -6.24
CA GLU A 165 5.02 4.04 -7.46
C GLU A 165 3.89 3.34 -8.23
N PRO A 166 3.80 3.53 -9.56
CA PRO A 166 2.83 2.82 -10.37
C PRO A 166 3.10 1.32 -10.23
N VAL A 167 2.04 0.54 -10.00
CA VAL A 167 2.12 -0.91 -10.10
C VAL A 167 2.56 -1.22 -11.53
N VAL A 168 3.80 -1.68 -11.69
CA VAL A 168 4.23 -2.25 -12.97
C VAL A 168 3.37 -3.49 -13.16
N ASP A 169 2.43 -3.40 -14.10
CA ASP A 169 1.59 -4.53 -14.46
C ASP A 169 2.48 -5.55 -15.18
N ASP A 170 3.06 -6.46 -14.39
CA ASP A 170 3.85 -7.59 -14.85
C ASP A 170 2.96 -8.71 -15.41
N THR A 171 1.67 -8.45 -15.71
CA THR A 171 0.88 -9.42 -16.49
C THR A 171 1.61 -9.68 -17.81
N PRO A 172 1.97 -10.96 -18.10
CA PRO A 172 2.62 -11.27 -19.34
C PRO A 172 1.69 -10.87 -20.48
N LYS A 173 2.14 -9.91 -21.31
CA LYS A 173 1.35 -9.48 -22.47
C LYS A 173 1.12 -10.67 -23.37
N LEU A 174 -0.11 -10.82 -23.84
CA LEU A 174 -0.46 -11.77 -24.89
C LEU A 174 0.44 -11.48 -26.10
N PRO A 175 1.20 -12.47 -26.59
CA PRO A 175 2.00 -12.31 -27.80
C PRO A 175 1.09 -12.05 -29.01
N ASP A 176 1.55 -11.21 -29.93
CA ASP A 176 0.83 -10.91 -31.17
C ASP A 176 0.86 -12.13 -32.10
N GLY A 177 -0.18 -12.96 -32.01
CA GLY A 177 -0.44 -14.08 -32.91
C GLY A 177 -0.16 -15.48 -32.33
N PRO A 178 -0.38 -16.53 -33.15
CA PRO A 178 -0.25 -17.91 -32.71
C PRO A 178 1.20 -18.29 -32.38
N VAL A 179 1.42 -18.86 -31.20
CA VAL A 179 2.76 -19.28 -30.74
C VAL A 179 2.87 -20.80 -30.76
N PRO A 180 3.99 -21.40 -31.19
CA PRO A 180 4.16 -22.85 -31.12
C PRO A 180 4.03 -23.36 -29.69
N TYR A 181 3.26 -24.43 -29.49
CA TYR A 181 3.17 -25.08 -28.18
C TYR A 181 4.54 -25.63 -27.78
N SER A 182 5.02 -25.23 -26.60
CA SER A 182 6.20 -25.78 -25.95
C SER A 182 5.86 -26.25 -24.55
N ALA A 183 6.21 -27.48 -24.21
CA ALA A 183 6.01 -28.00 -22.84
C ALA A 183 6.76 -27.19 -21.76
N ARG A 184 7.65 -26.25 -22.15
CA ARG A 184 8.38 -25.34 -21.25
C ARG A 184 7.98 -23.86 -21.39
N GLY A 185 6.94 -23.58 -22.17
CA GLY A 185 6.47 -22.21 -22.41
C GLY A 185 5.72 -21.63 -21.21
N VAL A 186 5.75 -20.31 -21.07
CA VAL A 186 4.84 -19.58 -20.19
C VAL A 186 3.59 -19.26 -21.00
N PHE A 187 2.43 -19.61 -20.47
CA PHE A 187 1.15 -19.49 -21.17
C PHE A 187 0.22 -18.50 -20.48
N VAL A 188 -0.50 -17.71 -21.27
CA VAL A 188 -1.48 -16.72 -20.80
C VAL A 188 -2.87 -17.11 -21.29
N VAL A 189 -3.90 -16.90 -20.47
CA VAL A 189 -5.29 -17.12 -20.89
C VAL A 189 -5.63 -16.21 -22.07
N GLY A 190 -6.28 -16.77 -23.09
CA GLY A 190 -6.55 -16.12 -24.38
C GLY A 190 -5.45 -16.31 -25.43
N GLN A 191 -4.31 -16.90 -25.07
CA GLN A 191 -3.20 -17.08 -26.00
C GLN A 191 -3.54 -18.13 -27.06
N HIS A 192 -3.32 -17.77 -28.32
CA HIS A 192 -3.42 -18.70 -29.44
C HIS A 192 -2.14 -19.52 -29.55
N LEU A 193 -2.28 -20.84 -29.61
CA LEU A 193 -1.17 -21.78 -29.74
C LEU A 193 -1.27 -22.63 -30.99
N THR A 194 -0.15 -23.14 -31.49
CA THR A 194 -0.10 -24.16 -32.54
C THR A 194 0.52 -25.43 -31.97
N HIS A 195 -0.28 -26.50 -31.83
CA HIS A 195 0.16 -27.78 -31.32
C HIS A 195 0.35 -28.81 -32.46
N PRO A 196 1.47 -29.54 -32.53
CA PRO A 196 1.76 -30.49 -33.62
C PRO A 196 0.64 -31.51 -33.87
N THR A 197 0.02 -32.01 -32.80
CA THR A 197 -1.07 -33.01 -32.88
C THR A 197 -2.47 -32.43 -33.01
N PHE A 198 -2.71 -31.21 -32.48
CA PHE A 198 -4.07 -30.69 -32.27
C PHE A 198 -4.37 -29.44 -33.09
N GLY A 199 -3.40 -28.93 -33.85
CA GLY A 199 -3.56 -27.73 -34.66
C GLY A 199 -3.66 -26.47 -33.79
N ALA A 200 -4.52 -25.55 -34.20
CA ALA A 200 -4.73 -24.29 -33.50
C ALA A 200 -5.48 -24.51 -32.18
N LEU A 201 -4.99 -23.91 -31.10
CA LEU A 201 -5.56 -24.01 -29.76
C LEU A 201 -5.69 -22.62 -29.14
N VAL A 202 -6.59 -22.46 -28.18
CA VAL A 202 -6.68 -21.26 -27.35
C VAL A 202 -6.56 -21.64 -25.88
N VAL A 203 -5.65 -21.01 -25.14
CA VAL A 203 -5.52 -21.25 -23.69
C VAL A 203 -6.71 -20.65 -22.96
N THR A 204 -7.46 -21.46 -22.22
CA THR A 204 -8.64 -21.03 -21.45
C THR A 204 -8.36 -20.96 -19.95
N ALA A 205 -7.39 -21.71 -19.45
CA ALA A 205 -6.84 -21.57 -18.10
C ALA A 205 -5.37 -22.01 -18.04
N ALA A 206 -4.59 -21.39 -17.15
CA ALA A 206 -3.19 -21.72 -16.92
C ALA A 206 -2.93 -21.96 -15.43
N ALA A 207 -2.31 -23.09 -15.10
CA ALA A 207 -1.91 -23.48 -13.76
C ALA A 207 -0.42 -23.88 -13.74
N ALA A 208 0.14 -24.08 -12.55
CA ALA A 208 1.58 -24.29 -12.35
C ALA A 208 2.18 -25.47 -13.14
N ALA A 209 1.39 -26.52 -13.41
CA ALA A 209 1.85 -27.73 -14.10
C ALA A 209 1.00 -28.12 -15.33
N THR A 210 -0.06 -27.36 -15.61
CA THR A 210 -1.03 -27.71 -16.67
C THR A 210 -1.63 -26.46 -17.28
N ILE A 211 -2.03 -26.56 -18.54
CA ILE A 211 -2.90 -25.59 -19.19
C ILE A 211 -4.17 -26.28 -19.66
N ASP A 212 -5.29 -25.58 -19.60
CA ASP A 212 -6.51 -25.99 -20.27
C ASP A 212 -6.61 -25.21 -21.58
N VAL A 213 -6.90 -25.93 -22.66
CA VAL A 213 -6.98 -25.39 -24.01
C VAL A 213 -8.29 -25.76 -24.68
N GLN A 214 -8.81 -24.86 -25.50
CA GLN A 214 -9.91 -25.12 -26.40
C GLN A 214 -9.38 -25.51 -27.79
N LEU A 215 -9.91 -26.60 -28.32
CA LEU A 215 -9.64 -27.15 -29.64
C LEU A 215 -10.54 -26.48 -30.71
N PRO A 216 -10.22 -26.59 -32.01
CA PRO A 216 -11.03 -26.03 -33.09
C PRO A 216 -12.45 -26.60 -33.16
N ASP A 217 -12.64 -27.83 -32.69
CA ASP A 217 -13.95 -28.50 -32.61
C ASP A 217 -14.79 -28.06 -31.41
N GLY A 218 -14.29 -27.10 -30.62
CA GLY A 218 -14.96 -26.56 -29.44
C GLY A 218 -14.73 -27.37 -28.16
N THR A 219 -14.08 -28.53 -28.24
CA THR A 219 -13.80 -29.37 -27.06
C THR A 219 -12.65 -28.80 -26.24
N SER A 220 -12.63 -29.12 -24.94
CA SER A 220 -11.58 -28.67 -24.01
C SER A 220 -10.63 -29.82 -23.68
N LYS A 221 -9.33 -29.53 -23.60
CA LYS A 221 -8.31 -30.51 -23.25
C LYS A 221 -7.29 -29.92 -22.28
N ARG A 222 -6.83 -30.73 -21.33
CA ARG A 222 -5.75 -30.39 -20.41
C ARG A 222 -4.42 -30.87 -20.97
N LEU A 223 -3.45 -29.98 -21.11
CA LEU A 223 -2.08 -30.29 -21.53
C LEU A 223 -1.12 -30.06 -20.36
N ALA A 224 -0.17 -30.97 -20.18
CA ALA A 224 0.86 -30.84 -19.16
C ALA A 224 1.94 -29.86 -19.62
N HIS A 225 2.28 -28.89 -18.79
CA HIS A 225 3.38 -27.97 -19.03
C HIS A 225 4.31 -27.96 -17.80
N ARG A 226 5.61 -27.85 -18.04
CA ARG A 226 6.63 -27.73 -16.99
C ARG A 226 7.15 -26.30 -16.99
N LEU A 227 6.92 -25.56 -15.91
CA LEU A 227 7.67 -24.34 -15.65
C LEU A 227 9.16 -24.71 -15.65
N GLY A 228 9.93 -24.10 -16.56
CA GLY A 228 11.38 -24.27 -16.55
C GLY A 228 11.91 -23.85 -15.18
N ALA A 229 12.51 -24.79 -14.46
CA ALA A 229 13.31 -24.47 -13.28
C ALA A 229 14.40 -23.48 -13.73
N LYS A 230 14.45 -22.32 -13.07
CA LYS A 230 15.65 -21.47 -13.08
C LYS A 230 16.80 -22.20 -12.40
#